data_AF-A0A1F6ZD36-F1
#
_entry.id   AF-A0A1F6ZD36-F1
#
_cell.length_a   1.000
_cell.length_b   1.000
_cell.length_c   1.000
_cell.angle_alpha   90.00
_cell.angle_beta   90.00
_cell.angle_gamma   90.00
#
_symmetry.space_group_name_H-M   'P 1'
#
loop_
_entity.id
_entity.type
_entity.pdbx_description
1 polymer ?
#
loop_
_entity_poly.entity_id
_entity_poly.type
_entity_poly.pdbx_seq_one_letter_code
_entity_poly.pdbx_strand_id
1 'polypeptide(L)'
;MATKDRYIERAKKYESDASSERMKRFRGVSSYKKLVDAYENAGESWKDAGEFAKAERAYEMALRYSPEEDKGRIKGKLKNLGLEKTRTLSFLTGLKKGLEKKFVFAFLSLITLIPALLFVSFSLTGNIILGLTETNSRWIGICLFVCGLIFALLYSRKKK
;
A
#
# COMPACT_ATOMS: atom_id res chain seq x y z
N MET A 1 -7.07 -16.91 7.14
CA MET A 1 -6.41 -17.24 5.85
C MET A 1 -7.32 -18.04 4.90
N ALA A 2 -8.31 -18.82 5.38
CA ALA A 2 -9.18 -19.67 4.55
C ALA A 2 -10.23 -18.98 3.65
N THR A 3 -10.40 -17.66 3.72
CA THR A 3 -11.47 -16.96 2.98
C THR A 3 -11.04 -16.58 1.55
N LYS A 4 -9.83 -16.03 1.37
CA LYS A 4 -9.32 -15.61 0.05
C LYS A 4 -9.23 -16.78 -0.92
N ASP A 5 -8.67 -17.92 -0.49
CA ASP A 5 -8.51 -19.10 -1.35
C ASP A 5 -9.87 -19.64 -1.83
N ARG A 6 -10.89 -19.60 -0.97
CA ARG A 6 -12.27 -19.96 -1.34
C ARG A 6 -12.87 -19.04 -2.38
N TYR A 7 -12.55 -17.74 -2.37
CA TYR A 7 -12.96 -16.81 -3.42
C TYR A 7 -12.21 -17.08 -4.74
N ILE A 8 -10.91 -17.36 -4.66
CA ILE A 8 -10.08 -17.71 -5.83
C ILE A 8 -10.60 -18.99 -6.50
N GLU A 9 -10.90 -20.02 -5.72
CA GLU A 9 -11.41 -21.29 -6.24
C GLU A 9 -12.76 -21.11 -6.93
N ARG A 10 -13.68 -20.36 -6.30
CA ARG A 10 -14.97 -20.00 -6.92
C ARG A 10 -14.78 -19.22 -8.21
N ALA A 11 -13.88 -18.24 -8.23
CA ALA A 11 -13.61 -17.45 -9.42
C ALA A 11 -13.13 -18.33 -10.58
N LYS A 12 -12.17 -19.22 -10.33
CA LYS A 12 -11.69 -20.19 -11.32
C LYS A 12 -12.79 -21.12 -11.83
N LYS A 13 -13.66 -21.58 -10.93
CA LYS A 13 -14.82 -22.40 -11.30
C LYS A 13 -15.73 -21.63 -12.26
N TYR A 14 -16.08 -20.39 -11.94
CA TYR A 14 -16.91 -19.55 -12.81
C TYR A 14 -16.24 -19.24 -14.17
N GLU A 15 -14.92 -19.07 -14.23
CA GLU A 15 -14.19 -18.92 -15.49
C GLU A 15 -14.21 -20.20 -16.34
N SER A 16 -14.13 -21.37 -15.69
CA SER A 16 -14.29 -22.66 -16.35
C SER A 16 -15.72 -22.82 -16.90
N ASP A 17 -16.73 -22.48 -16.10
CA ASP A 17 -18.14 -22.49 -16.50
C ASP A 17 -18.36 -21.53 -17.69
N ALA A 18 -17.82 -20.31 -17.63
CA ALA A 18 -17.91 -19.33 -18.71
C ALA A 18 -17.23 -19.82 -20.00
N SER A 19 -16.13 -20.56 -19.89
CA SER A 19 -15.43 -21.16 -21.03
C SER A 19 -16.26 -22.27 -21.68
N SER A 20 -16.88 -23.14 -20.87
CA SER A 20 -17.83 -24.15 -21.31
C SER A 20 -19.06 -23.53 -21.99
N GLU A 21 -19.68 -22.51 -21.36
CA GLU A 21 -20.85 -21.83 -21.91
C GLU A 21 -20.53 -21.08 -23.21
N ARG A 22 -19.32 -20.50 -23.33
CA ARG A 22 -18.86 -19.92 -24.59
C ARG A 22 -18.82 -20.98 -25.69
N MET A 23 -18.28 -22.16 -25.41
CA MET A 23 -18.19 -23.25 -26.39
C MET A 23 -19.58 -23.73 -26.81
N LYS A 24 -20.51 -23.90 -25.86
CA LYS A 24 -21.91 -24.25 -26.16
C LYS A 24 -22.58 -23.18 -27.02
N ARG A 25 -22.32 -21.91 -26.75
CA ARG A 25 -22.85 -20.80 -27.54
C ARG A 25 -22.25 -20.74 -28.95
N PHE A 26 -20.96 -21.01 -29.10
CA PHE A 26 -20.35 -21.14 -30.42
C PHE A 26 -21.04 -22.24 -31.26
N ARG A 27 -21.50 -23.29 -30.60
CA ARG A 27 -22.31 -24.37 -31.19
C ARG A 27 -23.81 -24.04 -31.32
N GLY A 28 -24.26 -22.84 -30.93
CA GLY A 28 -25.67 -22.43 -30.99
C GLY A 28 -26.58 -23.02 -29.89
N VAL A 29 -26.01 -23.58 -28.82
CA VAL A 29 -26.75 -24.38 -27.81
C VAL A 29 -26.99 -23.63 -26.49
N SER A 30 -26.36 -22.46 -26.27
CA SER A 30 -26.47 -21.72 -24.99
C SER A 30 -26.89 -20.26 -25.15
N SER A 31 -27.56 -19.76 -24.11
CA SER A 31 -28.02 -18.37 -23.99
C SER A 31 -26.88 -17.43 -23.59
N TYR A 32 -26.94 -16.19 -24.07
CA TYR A 32 -26.04 -15.10 -23.68
C TYR A 32 -26.05 -14.88 -22.16
N LYS A 33 -27.21 -15.05 -21.52
CA LYS A 33 -27.40 -14.81 -20.09
C LYS A 33 -26.47 -15.66 -19.22
N LYS A 34 -26.42 -16.98 -19.45
CA LYS A 34 -25.56 -17.89 -18.67
C LYS A 34 -24.07 -17.55 -18.81
N LEU A 35 -23.65 -17.16 -20.01
CA LEU A 35 -22.27 -16.74 -20.27
C LEU A 35 -21.91 -15.45 -19.52
N VAL A 36 -22.82 -14.47 -19.54
CA VAL A 36 -22.64 -13.18 -18.86
C VAL A 36 -22.61 -13.39 -17.34
N ASP A 37 -23.57 -14.14 -16.80
CA ASP A 37 -23.67 -14.45 -15.37
C ASP A 37 -22.40 -15.15 -14.85
N ALA A 38 -21.84 -16.09 -15.63
CA ALA A 38 -20.61 -16.78 -15.27
C ALA A 38 -19.41 -15.81 -15.19
N TYR A 39 -19.22 -14.93 -16.19
CA TYR A 39 -18.17 -13.92 -16.13
C TYR A 39 -18.37 -12.90 -15.00
N GLU A 40 -19.61 -12.53 -14.72
CA GLU A 40 -19.94 -11.62 -13.64
C GLU A 40 -19.63 -12.22 -12.26
N ASN A 41 -20.00 -13.48 -12.05
CA ASN A 41 -19.73 -14.21 -10.80
C ASN A 41 -18.23 -14.45 -10.61
N ALA A 42 -17.49 -14.68 -11.69
CA ALA A 42 -16.03 -14.69 -11.66
C ALA A 42 -15.48 -13.32 -11.23
N GLY A 43 -16.02 -12.23 -11.78
CA GLY A 43 -15.65 -10.87 -11.44
C GLY A 43 -15.89 -10.53 -9.97
N GLU A 44 -17.04 -10.90 -9.41
CA GLU A 44 -17.33 -10.73 -7.98
C GLU A 44 -16.38 -11.54 -7.11
N SER A 45 -16.15 -12.80 -7.47
CA SER A 45 -15.25 -13.67 -6.70
C SER A 45 -13.80 -13.17 -6.72
N TRP A 46 -13.32 -12.66 -7.87
CA TRP A 46 -11.99 -12.04 -7.94
C TRP A 46 -11.91 -10.73 -7.17
N LYS A 47 -12.98 -9.92 -7.19
CA LYS A 47 -13.08 -8.70 -6.39
C LYS A 47 -12.99 -9.01 -4.91
N ASP A 48 -13.75 -9.98 -4.43
CA ASP A 48 -13.76 -10.40 -3.03
C ASP A 48 -12.41 -11.03 -2.60
N ALA A 49 -11.67 -11.62 -3.54
CA ALA A 49 -10.29 -12.07 -3.31
C ALA A 49 -9.25 -10.93 -3.28
N GLY A 50 -9.65 -9.69 -3.60
CA GLY A 50 -8.77 -8.53 -3.75
C GLY A 50 -7.98 -8.49 -5.07
N GLU A 51 -8.27 -9.38 -6.01
CA GLU A 51 -7.59 -9.51 -7.30
C GLU A 51 -8.25 -8.61 -8.35
N PHE A 52 -8.22 -7.29 -8.12
CA PHE A 52 -8.95 -6.29 -8.92
C PHE A 52 -8.67 -6.38 -10.44
N ALA A 53 -7.44 -6.70 -10.85
CA ALA A 53 -7.08 -6.84 -12.27
C ALA A 53 -7.70 -8.07 -12.96
N LYS A 54 -8.02 -9.11 -12.19
CA LYS A 54 -8.75 -10.29 -12.71
C LYS A 54 -10.25 -10.02 -12.72
N ALA A 55 -10.75 -9.33 -11.70
CA ALA A 55 -12.14 -8.89 -11.63
C ALA A 55 -12.50 -7.98 -12.81
N GLU A 56 -11.64 -7.02 -13.13
CA GLU A 56 -11.79 -6.10 -14.27
C GLU A 56 -11.91 -6.87 -15.58
N ARG A 57 -10.97 -7.78 -15.86
CA ARG A 57 -11.02 -8.65 -17.04
C ARG A 57 -12.30 -9.47 -17.10
N ALA A 58 -12.74 -10.06 -15.99
CA ALA A 58 -13.97 -10.84 -15.96
C ALA A 58 -15.20 -9.96 -16.29
N TYR A 59 -15.32 -8.76 -15.71
CA TYR A 59 -16.41 -7.83 -16.04
C TYR A 59 -16.34 -7.30 -17.47
N GLU A 60 -15.16 -7.06 -18.03
CA GLU A 60 -15.00 -6.70 -19.45
C GLU A 60 -15.51 -7.81 -20.37
N MET A 61 -15.23 -9.07 -20.01
CA MET A 61 -15.75 -10.22 -20.75
C MET A 61 -17.27 -10.34 -20.60
N ALA A 62 -17.81 -10.14 -19.40
CA ALA A 62 -19.25 -10.04 -19.20
C ALA A 62 -19.87 -8.96 -20.10
N LEU A 63 -19.28 -7.77 -20.14
CA LEU A 63 -19.74 -6.63 -20.94
C LEU A 63 -19.71 -6.92 -22.44
N ARG A 64 -18.65 -7.59 -22.91
CA ARG A 64 -18.49 -7.96 -24.34
C ARG A 64 -19.59 -8.91 -24.81
N TYR A 65 -20.03 -9.82 -23.95
CA TYR A 65 -21.05 -10.81 -24.28
C TYR A 65 -22.46 -10.42 -23.83
N SER A 66 -22.64 -9.28 -23.15
CA SER A 66 -23.91 -8.80 -22.65
C SER A 66 -24.82 -8.27 -23.77
N PRO A 67 -26.12 -8.60 -23.75
CA PRO A 67 -27.14 -7.84 -24.46
C PRO A 67 -27.14 -6.36 -24.03
N GLU A 68 -27.58 -5.43 -24.89
CA GLU A 68 -27.55 -3.99 -24.61
C GLU A 68 -28.27 -3.60 -23.31
N GLU A 69 -29.39 -4.27 -23.00
CA GLU A 69 -30.15 -4.12 -21.75
C GLU A 69 -29.31 -4.37 -20.49
N ASP A 70 -28.39 -5.33 -20.53
CA ASP A 70 -27.54 -5.71 -19.39
C ASP A 70 -26.24 -4.90 -19.30
N LYS A 71 -25.82 -4.25 -20.40
CA LYS A 71 -24.54 -3.51 -20.42
C LYS A 71 -24.48 -2.40 -19.39
N GLY A 72 -25.60 -1.72 -19.12
CA GLY A 72 -25.68 -0.67 -18.10
C GLY A 72 -25.31 -1.19 -16.70
N ARG A 73 -25.84 -2.37 -16.36
CA ARG A 73 -25.59 -3.05 -15.09
C ARG A 73 -24.12 -3.44 -14.93
N ILE A 74 -23.52 -4.05 -15.96
CA ILE A 74 -22.11 -4.46 -15.94
C ILE A 74 -21.16 -3.24 -15.93
N LYS A 75 -21.46 -2.18 -16.69
CA LYS A 75 -20.69 -0.92 -16.64
C LYS A 75 -20.69 -0.31 -15.24
N GLY A 76 -21.83 -0.36 -14.54
CA GLY A 76 -21.94 0.07 -13.14
C GLY A 76 -20.97 -0.70 -12.22
N LYS A 77 -20.91 -2.03 -12.37
CA LYS A 77 -19.96 -2.87 -11.61
C LYS A 77 -18.50 -2.52 -11.91
N LEU A 78 -18.15 -2.30 -13.18
CA LEU A 78 -16.80 -1.91 -13.59
C LEU A 78 -16.39 -0.57 -12.97
N LYS A 79 -17.29 0.42 -12.97
CA LYS A 79 -17.06 1.73 -12.34
C LYS A 79 -16.85 1.60 -10.83
N ASN A 80 -17.69 0.82 -10.16
CA ASN A 80 -17.58 0.59 -8.71
C ASN A 80 -16.25 -0.10 -8.35
N LEU A 81 -15.81 -1.07 -9.16
CA LEU A 81 -14.52 -1.73 -8.99
C LEU A 81 -13.35 -0.73 -9.07
N GLY A 82 -13.38 0.20 -10.03
CA GLY A 82 -12.39 1.26 -10.16
C GLY A 82 -12.35 2.21 -8.96
N LEU A 83 -13.51 2.56 -8.40
CA LEU A 83 -13.61 3.39 -7.20
C LEU A 83 -13.04 2.68 -5.97
N GLU A 84 -13.34 1.39 -5.79
CA GLU A 84 -12.79 0.57 -4.69
C GLU A 84 -11.27 0.41 -4.80
N LYS A 85 -10.76 0.11 -6.00
CA LYS A 85 -9.31 0.05 -6.28
C LYS A 85 -8.62 1.38 -5.95
N THR A 86 -9.23 2.51 -6.32
CA THR A 86 -8.67 3.84 -6.03
C THR A 86 -8.70 4.14 -4.54
N ARG A 87 -9.81 3.81 -3.85
CA ARG A 87 -9.94 4.01 -2.41
C ARG A 87 -8.90 3.20 -1.64
N THR A 88 -8.74 1.92 -1.96
CA THR A 88 -7.72 1.06 -1.33
C THR A 88 -6.31 1.58 -1.60
N LEU A 89 -6.00 1.99 -2.83
CA LEU A 89 -4.70 2.60 -3.16
C LEU A 89 -4.46 3.92 -2.39
N SER A 90 -5.47 4.80 -2.32
CA SER A 90 -5.39 6.08 -1.59
C SER A 90 -5.17 5.88 -0.09
N PHE A 91 -5.78 4.84 0.49
CA PHE A 91 -5.57 4.46 1.87
C PHE A 91 -4.14 3.95 2.12
N LEU A 92 -3.63 3.06 1.26
CA LEU A 92 -2.26 2.55 1.35
C LEU A 92 -1.21 3.65 1.19
N THR A 93 -1.42 4.56 0.24
CA THR A 93 -0.54 5.71 0.03
C THR A 93 -0.61 6.70 1.19
N GLY A 94 -1.79 6.93 1.78
CA GLY A 94 -1.97 7.71 3.00
C GLY A 94 -1.22 7.11 4.20
N LEU A 95 -1.34 5.79 4.40
CA LEU A 95 -0.59 5.06 5.42
C LEU A 95 0.93 5.20 5.23
N LYS A 96 1.42 4.99 4.00
CA LYS A 96 2.84 5.14 3.66
C LYS A 96 3.33 6.55 3.98
N LYS A 97 2.60 7.58 3.58
CA LYS A 97 2.94 8.98 3.85
C LYS A 97 2.98 9.31 5.34
N GLY A 98 2.07 8.73 6.13
CA GLY A 98 2.07 8.85 7.59
C GLY A 98 3.27 8.14 8.24
N LEU A 99 3.66 6.98 7.69
CA LEU A 99 4.80 6.20 8.16
C LEU A 99 6.14 6.87 7.81
N GLU A 100 6.29 7.36 6.59
CA GLU A 100 7.50 8.05 6.11
C GLU A 100 7.81 9.27 6.98
N LYS A 101 6.81 10.09 7.33
CA LYS A 101 7.02 11.22 8.24
C LYS A 101 7.60 10.76 9.59
N LYS A 102 7.04 9.69 10.17
CA LYS A 102 7.51 9.18 11.48
C LYS A 102 8.93 8.64 11.39
N PHE A 103 9.28 7.92 10.32
CA PHE A 103 10.61 7.38 10.13
C PHE A 103 11.66 8.45 9.83
N VAL A 104 11.37 9.42 8.96
CA VAL A 104 12.31 10.51 8.62
C VAL A 104 12.73 11.29 9.86
N PHE A 105 11.79 11.63 10.74
CA PHE A 105 12.12 12.33 11.98
C PHE A 105 12.93 11.47 12.96
N ALA A 106 12.68 10.15 13.02
CA ALA A 106 13.45 9.23 13.87
C ALA A 106 14.89 9.07 13.38
N PHE A 107 15.10 8.90 12.07
CA PHE A 107 16.43 8.82 11.48
C PHE A 107 17.21 10.13 11.65
N LEU A 108 16.55 11.28 11.50
CA LEU A 108 17.19 12.58 11.73
C LEU A 108 17.70 12.72 13.17
N SER A 109 16.93 12.26 14.16
CA SER A 109 17.36 12.23 15.56
C SER A 109 18.50 11.25 15.82
N LEU A 110 18.53 10.10 15.13
CA LEU A 110 19.60 9.12 15.29
C LEU A 110 20.92 9.65 14.73
N ILE A 111 20.85 10.31 13.56
CA ILE A 111 22.01 10.93 12.89
C ILE A 111 22.62 12.05 13.73
N THR A 112 21.84 12.78 14.53
CA THR A 112 22.38 13.82 15.42
C THR A 112 22.92 13.25 16.74
N LEU A 113 22.37 12.13 17.21
CA LEU A 113 22.78 11.51 18.47
C LEU A 113 24.13 10.77 18.37
N ILE A 114 24.37 10.05 17.27
CA ILE A 114 25.59 9.24 17.09
C ILE A 114 26.88 10.10 17.12
N PRO A 115 26.99 11.22 16.39
CA PRO A 115 28.15 12.10 16.44
C PRO A 115 28.32 12.77 17.81
N ALA A 116 27.22 13.12 18.48
CA ALA A 116 27.27 13.68 19.82
C ALA A 116 27.85 12.67 20.84
N LEU A 117 27.44 11.41 20.76
CA LEU A 117 27.98 10.32 21.58
C LEU A 117 29.47 10.08 21.31
N LEU A 118 29.88 10.08 20.03
CA LEU A 118 31.29 9.95 19.66
C LEU A 118 32.11 11.13 20.17
N PHE A 119 31.61 12.36 20.02
CA PHE A 119 32.28 13.56 20.48
C PHE A 119 32.47 13.58 22.01
N VAL A 120 31.42 13.24 22.77
CA VAL A 120 31.51 13.09 24.23
C VAL A 120 32.52 12.02 24.61
N SER A 121 32.55 10.89 23.89
CA SER A 121 33.49 9.80 24.14
C SER A 121 34.95 10.22 23.90
N PHE A 122 35.24 10.96 22.83
CA PHE A 122 36.58 11.52 22.55
C PHE A 122 36.99 12.59 23.57
N SER A 123 36.03 13.42 24.02
CA SER A 123 36.28 14.45 25.04
C SER A 123 36.58 13.85 26.43
N LEU A 124 36.02 12.70 26.75
CA LEU A 124 36.32 11.98 28.01
C LEU A 124 37.68 11.28 27.98
N THR A 125 38.12 10.77 26.82
CA THR A 125 39.38 10.03 26.69
C THR A 125 40.61 10.93 26.54
N GLY A 126 40.44 12.25 26.45
CA GLY A 126 41.55 13.21 26.44
C GLY A 126 42.36 13.22 25.13
N ASN A 127 41.86 12.58 24.07
CA ASN A 127 42.53 12.58 22.78
C ASN A 127 42.21 13.89 22.03
N ILE A 128 43.17 14.81 22.03
CA ILE A 128 43.08 16.14 21.42
C ILE A 128 43.12 15.98 19.89
N ILE A 129 41.96 16.00 19.25
CA ILE A 129 41.87 16.09 17.79
C ILE A 129 42.26 17.53 17.37
N LEU A 130 43.35 17.63 16.60
CA LEU A 130 43.84 18.80 15.86
C LEU A 130 43.80 20.16 16.60
N GLY A 131 44.83 20.44 17.39
CA GLY A 131 45.27 21.82 17.69
C GLY A 131 44.32 22.70 18.52
N LEU A 132 43.15 22.20 18.92
CA LEU A 132 42.23 22.86 19.83
C LEU A 132 42.59 22.51 21.27
N THR A 133 42.74 23.52 22.13
CA THR A 133 42.90 23.31 23.57
C THR A 133 41.73 22.51 24.15
N GLU A 134 42.02 21.57 25.07
CA GLU A 134 41.06 20.64 25.68
C GLU A 134 39.79 21.35 26.20
N THR A 135 39.97 22.54 26.76
CA THR A 135 38.90 23.39 27.28
C THR A 135 37.93 23.83 26.17
N ASN A 136 38.43 24.25 25.01
CA ASN A 136 37.59 24.75 23.91
C ASN A 136 36.78 23.60 23.28
N SER A 137 37.38 22.42 23.13
CA SER A 137 36.70 21.24 22.60
C SER A 137 35.55 20.78 23.52
N ARG A 138 35.78 20.79 24.84
CA ARG A 138 34.75 20.48 25.85
C ARG A 138 33.55 21.42 25.77
N TRP A 139 33.78 22.73 25.71
CA TRP A 139 32.70 23.72 25.61
C TRP A 139 31.89 23.57 24.31
N ILE A 140 32.56 23.31 23.19
CA ILE A 140 31.88 23.08 21.90
C ILE A 140 30.98 21.85 21.96
N GLY A 141 31.45 20.76 22.58
CA GLY A 141 30.64 19.55 22.76
C GLY A 141 29.41 19.76 23.63
N ILE A 142 29.57 20.45 24.76
CA ILE A 142 28.47 20.75 25.68
C ILE A 142 27.44 21.65 24.99
N CYS A 143 27.88 22.68 24.26
CA CYS A 143 26.99 23.55 23.49
C CYS A 143 26.21 22.77 22.43
N LEU A 144 26.86 21.89 21.67
CA LEU A 144 26.20 21.05 20.66
C LEU A 144 25.21 20.06 21.31
N PHE A 145 25.56 19.49 22.45
CA PHE A 145 24.69 18.57 23.20
C PHE A 145 23.44 19.28 23.76
N VAL A 146 23.62 20.45 24.39
CA VAL A 146 22.50 21.24 24.94
C VAL A 146 21.61 21.75 23.82
N CYS A 147 22.15 22.23 22.70
CA CYS A 147 21.37 22.58 21.51
C CYS A 147 20.55 21.37 21.00
N GLY A 148 21.19 20.21 20.86
CA GLY A 148 20.50 18.97 20.47
C GLY A 148 19.36 18.60 21.42
N LEU A 149 19.58 18.74 22.73
CA LEU A 149 18.58 18.46 23.77
C LEU A 149 17.41 19.45 23.74
N ILE A 150 17.67 20.74 23.55
CA ILE A 150 16.63 21.77 23.40
C ILE A 150 15.77 21.49 22.17
N PHE A 151 16.39 21.15 21.03
CA PHE A 151 15.64 20.76 19.82
C PHE A 151 14.80 19.50 20.05
N ALA A 152 15.32 18.49 20.77
CA ALA A 152 14.58 17.28 21.12
C ALA A 152 13.39 17.55 22.06
N LEU A 153 13.55 18.47 23.04
CA LEU A 153 12.49 18.87 23.96
C LEU A 153 11.41 19.73 23.29
N LEU A 154 11.80 20.67 22.43
CA LEU A 154 10.86 21.46 21.62
C LEU A 154 10.09 20.57 20.63
N TYR A 155 10.76 19.58 20.04
CA TYR A 155 10.13 18.58 19.17
C TYR A 155 9.08 17.75 19.92
N SER A 156 9.39 17.34 21.17
CA SER A 156 8.48 16.56 22.00
C SER A 156 7.27 17.37 22.48
N ARG A 157 7.38 18.69 22.62
CA ARG A 157 6.28 19.59 23.01
C ARG A 157 5.28 19.90 21.90
N LYS A 158 5.68 19.87 20.63
CA LYS A 158 4.77 20.09 19.48
C LYS A 158 3.81 18.92 19.20
N LYS A 159 3.87 17.86 20.01
CA LYS A 159 3.08 16.62 19.84
C LYS A 159 1.89 16.50 20.79
N LYS A 160 1.52 17.57 21.53
CA LYS A 160 0.23 17.69 22.23
C LYS A 160 -0.73 18.54 21.41
#